data_AF-A0A2V9BHB6-F1
#
_entry.id   AF-A0A2V9BHB6-F1
#
_cell.length_a   1.000
_cell.length_b   1.000
_cell.length_c   1.000
_cell.angle_alpha   90.00
_cell.angle_beta   90.00
_cell.angle_gamma   90.00
#
_symmetry.space_group_name_H-M   'P 1'
#
loop_
_entity.id
_entity.type
_entity.pdbx_description
1 polymer ?
#
loop_
_entity_poly.entity_id
_entity_poly.type
_entity_poly.pdbx_seq_one_letter_code
_entity_poly.pdbx_strand_id
1 'polypeptide(L)'
;MSVAHAAQTGCSNSSLRGNYGFQIKGTIVGLGPIGGIALSTFDGGGNFTQTDNVSVNGFPIVPNRPGSGTYNVNADCTGTQTLHQAGGQVVHTTFVIAENGKEVFDEVTDSNLVITGVGKAVGSADDAEEDDSSPFACSLQTIKGSYAISTTGSIVSAGPVGAVADVGKLTFDGNGGASQTTTVSLNGTIIPSRSSLAGSYTVNPDCTGELSLTLPTANGPIPSTSRFVIVASGNQLLLVNTGVGRVLTGLATRQHLRMW
;
A
#
# COMPACT_ATOMS: atom_id res chain seq x y z
N MET A 1 11.66 -22.51 -37.99
CA MET A 1 11.37 -21.07 -37.76
C MET A 1 11.68 -20.81 -36.30
N SER A 2 12.75 -20.06 -36.03
CA SER A 2 13.18 -19.76 -34.66
C SER A 2 12.39 -18.57 -34.16
N VAL A 3 11.72 -18.71 -33.02
CA VAL A 3 11.07 -17.60 -32.33
C VAL A 3 12.17 -16.75 -31.73
N ALA A 4 12.42 -15.59 -32.31
CA ALA A 4 13.29 -14.58 -31.71
C ALA A 4 12.63 -14.13 -30.40
N HIS A 5 13.22 -14.53 -29.27
CA HIS A 5 13.02 -13.79 -28.02
C HIS A 5 13.54 -12.38 -28.27
N ALA A 6 12.68 -11.38 -28.23
CA ALA A 6 13.12 -10.00 -28.16
C ALA A 6 14.13 -9.91 -27.01
N ALA A 7 15.37 -9.51 -27.33
CA ALA A 7 16.36 -9.23 -26.30
C ALA A 7 15.73 -8.18 -25.38
N GLN A 8 15.54 -8.52 -24.11
CA GLN A 8 15.12 -7.54 -23.11
C GLN A 8 16.24 -6.49 -23.08
N THR A 9 16.01 -5.34 -23.71
CA THR A 9 16.79 -4.14 -23.42
C THR A 9 16.79 -3.99 -21.91
N GLY A 10 17.99 -3.95 -21.31
CA GLY A 10 18.14 -3.93 -19.85
C GLY A 10 17.34 -2.79 -19.21
N CYS A 11 17.11 -2.89 -17.90
CA CYS A 11 16.38 -1.85 -17.17
C CYS A 11 17.09 -0.48 -17.25
N SER A 12 16.31 0.60 -17.10
CA SER A 12 16.84 1.96 -16.98
C SER A 12 15.85 2.81 -16.18
N ASN A 13 16.12 4.11 -15.98
CA ASN A 13 15.17 4.98 -15.27
C ASN A 13 13.78 4.95 -15.92
N SER A 14 13.70 4.77 -17.24
CA SER A 14 12.42 4.67 -17.95
C SER A 14 11.61 3.42 -17.60
N SER A 15 12.20 2.43 -16.92
CA SER A 15 11.51 1.25 -16.37
C SER A 15 10.61 1.61 -15.18
N LEU A 16 10.87 2.73 -14.51
CA LEU A 16 9.99 3.29 -13.47
C LEU A 16 9.41 4.61 -13.96
N ARG A 17 8.18 4.58 -14.46
CA ARG A 17 7.44 5.76 -14.89
C ARG A 17 5.98 5.66 -14.44
N GLY A 18 5.41 6.77 -14.00
CA GLY A 18 4.03 6.85 -13.54
C GLY A 18 3.87 6.55 -12.05
N ASN A 19 2.63 6.23 -11.67
CA ASN A 19 2.22 6.11 -10.27
C ASN A 19 2.41 4.69 -9.72
N TYR A 20 2.97 4.59 -8.52
CA TYR A 20 3.19 3.35 -7.77
C TYR A 20 2.71 3.50 -6.33
N GLY A 21 1.93 2.54 -5.87
CA GLY A 21 1.61 2.40 -4.45
C GLY A 21 2.63 1.50 -3.77
N PHE A 22 3.17 1.93 -2.62
CA PHE A 22 4.10 1.15 -1.80
C PHE A 22 3.45 0.74 -0.49
N GLN A 23 3.68 -0.51 -0.06
CA GLN A 23 3.40 -0.98 1.29
C GLN A 23 4.72 -1.01 2.06
N ILE A 24 4.77 -0.29 3.18
CA ILE A 24 5.96 -0.15 4.02
C ILE A 24 5.76 -0.97 5.29
N LYS A 25 6.77 -1.76 5.68
CA LYS A 25 6.78 -2.53 6.92
C LYS A 25 8.18 -2.55 7.53
N GLY A 26 8.27 -2.54 8.85
CA GLY A 26 9.57 -2.67 9.49
C GLY A 26 9.60 -2.35 10.98
N THR A 27 10.80 -2.07 11.45
CA THR A 27 11.09 -1.60 12.81
C THR A 27 12.17 -0.53 12.77
N ILE A 28 11.97 0.52 13.56
CA ILE A 28 13.01 1.52 13.87
C ILE A 28 13.65 1.10 15.19
N VAL A 29 14.95 0.79 15.16
CA VAL A 29 15.69 0.35 16.34
C VAL A 29 15.66 1.45 17.40
N GLY A 30 15.21 1.09 18.61
CA GLY A 30 15.06 2.02 19.73
C GLY A 30 13.74 2.82 19.75
N LEU A 31 12.92 2.76 18.69
CA LEU A 31 11.63 3.48 18.63
C LEU A 31 10.42 2.56 18.52
N GLY A 32 10.51 1.46 17.77
CA GLY A 32 9.43 0.46 17.66
C GLY A 32 8.98 0.16 16.23
N PRO A 33 7.82 -0.50 16.07
CA PRO A 33 7.34 -0.94 14.76
C PRO A 33 6.94 0.25 13.87
N ILE A 34 7.13 0.09 12.57
CA ILE A 34 6.70 1.04 11.54
C ILE A 34 5.89 0.30 10.47
N GLY A 35 4.84 0.95 9.99
CA GLY A 35 4.00 0.43 8.93
C GLY A 35 3.26 1.56 8.23
N GLY A 36 3.12 1.47 6.92
CA GLY A 36 2.54 2.57 6.15
C GLY A 36 2.28 2.22 4.70
N ILE A 37 1.76 3.21 3.99
CA ILE A 37 1.65 3.20 2.55
C ILE A 37 2.16 4.51 1.97
N ALA A 38 2.62 4.49 0.73
CA ALA A 38 2.95 5.69 -0.03
C ALA A 38 2.41 5.59 -1.46
N LEU A 39 2.07 6.74 -2.05
CA LEU A 39 1.84 6.89 -3.48
C LEU A 39 3.01 7.70 -4.04
N SER A 40 3.81 7.09 -4.91
CA SER A 40 4.95 7.72 -5.58
C SER A 40 4.68 7.89 -7.07
N THR A 41 5.16 8.98 -7.66
CA THR A 41 5.09 9.27 -9.09
C THR A 41 6.52 9.39 -9.63
N PHE A 42 6.94 8.43 -10.45
CA PHE A 42 8.26 8.44 -11.10
C PHE A 42 8.18 9.09 -12.48
N ASP A 43 9.17 9.91 -12.82
CA ASP A 43 9.23 10.65 -14.08
C ASP A 43 9.83 9.85 -15.27
N GLY A 44 10.39 8.66 -15.04
CA GLY A 44 11.18 7.92 -16.03
C GLY A 44 12.58 8.50 -16.32
N GLY A 45 12.95 9.64 -15.74
CA GLY A 45 14.21 10.37 -15.93
C GLY A 45 15.16 10.34 -14.73
N GLY A 46 14.69 9.93 -13.55
CA GLY A 46 15.49 9.81 -12.33
C GLY A 46 15.00 10.69 -11.17
N ASN A 47 13.85 11.35 -11.29
CA ASN A 47 13.21 12.09 -10.20
C ASN A 47 11.83 11.50 -9.87
N PHE A 48 11.42 11.64 -8.61
CA PHE A 48 10.09 11.24 -8.20
C PHE A 48 9.53 12.18 -7.13
N THR A 49 8.22 12.20 -7.02
CA THR A 49 7.48 12.79 -5.91
C THR A 49 6.68 11.70 -5.21
N GLN A 50 6.31 11.93 -3.95
CA GLN A 50 5.42 11.02 -3.24
C GLN A 50 4.57 11.69 -2.17
N THR A 51 3.58 10.95 -1.71
CA THR A 51 2.79 11.25 -0.52
C THR A 51 2.65 9.98 0.32
N ASP A 52 2.99 10.04 1.61
CA ASP A 52 2.93 8.89 2.51
C ASP A 52 1.93 9.04 3.67
N ASN A 53 1.53 7.89 4.20
CA ASN A 53 0.75 7.73 5.41
C ASN A 53 1.39 6.61 6.23
N VAL A 54 2.12 6.98 7.27
CA VAL A 54 2.98 6.06 8.04
C VAL A 54 2.66 6.16 9.53
N SER A 55 2.44 5.00 10.15
CA SER A 55 2.37 4.85 11.61
C SER A 55 3.72 4.39 12.14
N VAL A 56 4.26 5.17 13.09
CA VAL A 56 5.50 4.84 13.81
C VAL A 56 5.14 4.64 15.27
N ASN A 57 5.39 3.44 15.80
CA ASN A 57 5.13 3.07 17.18
C ASN A 57 3.72 3.49 17.69
N GLY A 58 2.72 3.42 16.81
CA GLY A 58 1.33 3.77 17.12
C GLY A 58 1.06 5.25 17.41
N PHE A 59 2.02 6.15 17.15
CA PHE A 59 1.78 7.59 17.18
C PHE A 59 0.75 8.00 16.11
N PRO A 60 0.00 9.09 16.32
CA PRO A 60 -0.93 9.61 15.33
C PRO A 60 -0.24 9.86 13.98
N ILE A 61 -0.84 9.37 12.90
CA ILE A 61 -0.32 9.55 11.54
C ILE A 61 -0.44 11.02 11.13
N VAL A 62 0.63 11.60 10.60
CA VAL A 62 0.56 12.85 9.83
C VAL A 62 0.02 12.49 8.44
N PRO A 63 -1.20 12.94 8.09
CA PRO A 63 -1.84 12.56 6.85
C PRO A 63 -1.10 13.12 5.64
N ASN A 64 -0.95 12.30 4.61
CA ASN A 64 -0.51 12.73 3.28
C ASN A 64 0.77 13.58 3.31
N ARG A 65 1.78 13.09 4.03
CA ARG A 65 3.04 13.83 4.15
C ARG A 65 3.79 13.78 2.81
N PRO A 66 4.12 14.93 2.22
CA PRO A 66 4.76 14.96 0.92
C PRO A 66 6.27 14.66 1.03
N GLY A 67 6.81 14.15 -0.06
CA GLY A 67 8.24 13.96 -0.26
C GLY A 67 8.63 14.01 -1.73
N SER A 68 9.92 14.15 -1.99
CA SER A 68 10.50 14.07 -3.33
C SER A 68 11.91 13.54 -3.28
N GLY A 69 12.45 13.14 -4.42
CA GLY A 69 13.79 12.58 -4.44
C GLY A 69 14.26 12.18 -5.82
N THR A 70 15.36 11.44 -5.83
CA THR A 70 16.00 10.92 -7.03
C THR A 70 16.16 9.42 -6.97
N TYR A 71 16.24 8.79 -8.13
CA TYR A 71 16.53 7.36 -8.28
C TYR A 71 17.41 7.11 -9.49
N ASN A 72 18.14 5.99 -9.45
CA ASN A 72 18.93 5.50 -10.57
C ASN A 72 18.73 3.99 -10.72
N VAL A 73 18.42 3.55 -11.93
CA VAL A 73 18.19 2.14 -12.28
C VAL A 73 19.34 1.63 -13.15
N ASN A 74 19.92 0.51 -12.74
CA ASN A 74 20.95 -0.20 -13.47
C ASN A 74 20.33 -1.15 -14.52
N ALA A 75 21.15 -1.55 -15.51
CA ALA A 75 20.72 -2.45 -16.58
C ALA A 75 20.24 -3.83 -16.10
N ASP A 76 20.67 -4.26 -14.91
CA ASP A 76 20.28 -5.50 -14.25
C ASP A 76 19.03 -5.38 -13.37
N CYS A 77 18.31 -4.25 -13.48
CA CYS A 77 17.08 -3.95 -12.75
C CYS A 77 17.26 -3.74 -11.23
N THR A 78 18.50 -3.63 -10.75
CA THR A 78 18.79 -3.07 -9.43
C THR A 78 18.83 -1.55 -9.48
N GLY A 79 18.69 -0.88 -8.35
CA GLY A 79 18.81 0.57 -8.30
C GLY A 79 18.92 1.13 -6.90
N THR A 80 19.09 2.45 -6.83
CA THR A 80 19.17 3.21 -5.58
C THR A 80 18.24 4.39 -5.64
N GLN A 81 17.67 4.76 -4.50
CA GLN A 81 16.80 5.92 -4.36
C GLN A 81 17.16 6.73 -3.12
N THR A 82 17.08 8.06 -3.23
CA THR A 82 17.19 9.00 -2.11
C THR A 82 15.89 9.77 -2.01
N LEU A 83 15.27 9.71 -0.84
CA LEU A 83 13.99 10.34 -0.54
C LEU A 83 14.18 11.46 0.48
N HIS A 84 13.68 12.65 0.16
CA HIS A 84 13.58 13.79 1.07
C HIS A 84 12.12 13.94 1.52
N GLN A 85 11.86 13.69 2.80
CA GLN A 85 10.55 13.84 3.40
C GLN A 85 10.34 15.24 3.98
N ALA A 86 9.10 15.72 3.93
CA ALA A 86 8.70 16.87 4.73
C ALA A 86 9.03 16.62 6.22
N GLY A 87 9.71 17.59 6.85
CA GLY A 87 10.31 17.43 8.17
C GLY A 87 11.83 17.23 8.16
N GLY A 88 12.46 17.18 6.99
CA GLY A 88 13.93 17.18 6.83
C GLY A 88 14.60 15.81 6.94
N GLN A 89 13.81 14.75 7.08
CA GLN A 89 14.33 13.38 7.04
C GLN A 89 14.75 13.02 5.61
N VAL A 90 15.96 12.47 5.48
CA VAL A 90 16.45 11.86 4.24
C VAL A 90 16.49 10.35 4.45
N VAL A 91 15.97 9.59 3.49
CA VAL A 91 15.97 8.12 3.51
C VAL A 91 16.67 7.60 2.27
N HIS A 92 17.62 6.70 2.44
CA HIS A 92 18.30 6.01 1.35
C HIS A 92 17.79 4.58 1.23
N THR A 93 17.51 4.15 0.00
CA THR A 93 17.07 2.78 -0.28
C THR A 93 17.85 2.19 -1.45
N THR A 94 17.97 0.87 -1.44
CA THR A 94 18.26 0.07 -2.64
C THR A 94 16.99 -0.65 -3.04
N PHE A 95 16.82 -0.90 -4.34
CA PHE A 95 15.65 -1.60 -4.84
C PHE A 95 15.96 -2.56 -5.97
N VAL A 96 15.03 -3.48 -6.21
CA VAL A 96 14.99 -4.37 -7.37
C VAL A 96 13.63 -4.23 -8.06
N ILE A 97 13.66 -4.05 -9.38
CA ILE A 97 12.47 -4.01 -10.23
C ILE A 97 12.13 -5.42 -10.70
N ALA A 98 10.87 -5.81 -10.55
CA ALA A 98 10.32 -7.09 -10.98
C ALA A 98 9.12 -6.89 -11.91
N GLU A 99 8.61 -8.00 -12.45
CA GLU A 99 7.37 -8.03 -13.24
C GLU A 99 7.31 -6.97 -14.36
N ASN A 100 8.43 -6.78 -15.09
CA ASN A 100 8.57 -5.78 -16.15
C ASN A 100 8.22 -4.36 -15.71
N GLY A 101 8.66 -3.95 -14.52
CA GLY A 101 8.35 -2.63 -13.97
C GLY A 101 7.06 -2.60 -13.16
N LYS A 102 6.27 -3.66 -13.09
CA LYS A 102 4.98 -3.63 -12.38
C LYS A 102 5.11 -3.80 -10.87
N GLU A 103 6.26 -4.27 -10.38
CA GLU A 103 6.55 -4.47 -8.96
C GLU A 103 7.97 -4.01 -8.61
N VAL A 104 8.15 -3.45 -7.42
CA VAL A 104 9.44 -2.96 -6.91
C VAL A 104 9.62 -3.46 -5.48
N PHE A 105 10.79 -4.01 -5.16
CA PHE A 105 11.15 -4.42 -3.80
C PHE A 105 12.24 -3.49 -3.27
N ASP A 106 11.95 -2.81 -2.17
CA ASP A 106 12.84 -1.80 -1.56
C ASP A 106 13.35 -2.27 -0.20
N GLU A 107 14.61 -1.95 0.09
CA GLU A 107 15.23 -2.05 1.42
C GLU A 107 15.85 -0.71 1.79
N VAL A 108 15.52 -0.21 2.99
CA VAL A 108 16.16 0.99 3.55
C VAL A 108 17.58 0.67 4.00
N THR A 109 18.55 1.49 3.58
CA THR A 109 19.99 1.25 3.84
C THR A 109 20.55 2.09 4.97
N ASP A 110 19.74 2.98 5.55
CA ASP A 110 20.15 3.85 6.66
C ASP A 110 20.29 3.08 7.98
N SER A 111 21.21 3.54 8.82
CA SER A 111 21.44 2.95 10.15
C SER A 111 20.18 2.98 11.02
N ASN A 112 19.98 1.91 11.79
CA ASN A 112 18.86 1.73 12.73
C ASN A 112 17.46 1.59 12.09
N LEU A 113 17.37 1.55 10.76
CA LEU A 113 16.13 1.33 10.04
C LEU A 113 16.13 -0.09 9.46
N VAL A 114 15.24 -0.95 9.97
CA VAL A 114 15.00 -2.29 9.41
C VAL A 114 13.65 -2.24 8.72
N ILE A 115 13.62 -1.76 7.47
CA ILE A 115 12.39 -1.38 6.78
C ILE A 115 12.44 -1.83 5.33
N THR A 116 11.41 -2.56 4.92
CA THR A 116 11.17 -2.96 3.54
C THR A 116 9.98 -2.21 2.94
N GLY A 117 10.01 -2.08 1.62
CA GLY A 117 8.89 -1.60 0.81
C GLY A 117 8.55 -2.61 -0.29
N VAL A 118 7.26 -2.73 -0.60
CA VAL A 118 6.81 -3.40 -1.84
C VAL A 118 5.94 -2.43 -2.61
N GLY A 119 6.46 -1.97 -3.75
CA GLY A 119 5.81 -1.07 -4.69
C GLY A 119 5.07 -1.83 -5.79
N LYS A 120 3.90 -1.34 -6.18
CA LYS A 120 3.13 -1.85 -7.32
C LYS A 120 2.59 -0.71 -8.15
N ALA A 121 2.64 -0.85 -9.48
CA ALA A 121 2.09 0.13 -10.40
C ALA A 121 0.58 0.34 -10.14
N VAL A 122 0.12 1.59 -10.24
CA VAL A 122 -1.29 1.96 -10.06
C VAL A 122 -2.14 1.53 -11.27
N GLY A 123 -1.72 1.93 -12.48
CA GLY A 123 -2.29 1.51 -13.77
C GLY A 123 -1.41 0.47 -14.46
N SER A 124 -1.73 0.08 -15.71
CA SER A 124 -0.80 -0.75 -16.49
C SER A 124 0.36 0.13 -16.96
N ALA A 125 1.61 -0.36 -16.84
CA ALA A 125 2.78 0.32 -17.41
C ALA A 125 2.68 0.53 -18.93
N ASP A 126 1.76 -0.20 -19.57
CA ASP A 126 1.44 -0.17 -21.00
C ASP A 126 0.47 0.98 -21.37
N ASP A 127 -0.18 1.64 -20.38
CA ASP A 127 -1.11 2.76 -20.61
C ASP A 127 -0.39 4.12 -20.76
N ALA A 128 0.95 4.11 -20.80
CA ALA A 128 1.79 5.28 -21.03
C ALA A 128 2.18 5.41 -22.52
N GLU A 129 1.29 5.05 -23.44
CA GLU A 129 1.44 5.42 -24.84
C GLU A 129 1.22 6.94 -25.00
N GLU A 130 2.18 7.59 -25.64
CA GLU A 130 2.05 8.96 -26.11
C GLU A 130 0.78 9.07 -26.98
N ASP A 131 -0.10 10.04 -26.68
CA ASP A 131 -1.21 10.55 -27.51
C ASP A 131 -2.67 10.24 -27.10
N ASP A 132 -2.97 9.85 -25.85
CA ASP A 132 -4.33 10.10 -25.30
C ASP A 132 -4.30 10.53 -23.81
N SER A 133 -4.40 11.85 -23.61
CA SER A 133 -4.17 12.61 -22.38
C SER A 133 -5.18 12.41 -21.23
N SER A 134 -5.82 11.25 -21.09
CA SER A 134 -6.64 10.97 -19.91
C SER A 134 -5.84 10.19 -18.87
N PRO A 135 -5.30 10.84 -17.80
CA PRO A 135 -4.65 10.11 -16.74
C PRO A 135 -5.63 9.11 -16.14
N PHE A 136 -5.22 7.85 -16.01
CA PHE A 136 -5.99 6.81 -15.33
C PHE A 136 -6.49 7.36 -13.98
N ALA A 137 -7.81 7.56 -13.86
CA ALA A 137 -8.43 8.15 -12.69
C ALA A 137 -9.23 7.10 -11.94
N CYS A 138 -8.97 6.97 -10.64
CA CYS A 138 -9.73 6.08 -9.79
C CYS A 138 -11.10 6.66 -9.40
N SER A 139 -12.06 5.77 -9.16
CA SER A 139 -13.40 6.10 -8.68
C SER A 139 -13.92 5.02 -7.74
N LEU A 140 -15.09 5.25 -7.12
CA LEU A 140 -15.77 4.23 -6.32
C LEU A 140 -16.00 2.93 -7.10
N GLN A 141 -16.21 3.01 -8.42
CA GLN A 141 -16.42 1.86 -9.29
C GLN A 141 -15.15 1.06 -9.54
N THR A 142 -13.97 1.70 -9.53
CA THR A 142 -12.67 1.04 -9.74
C THR A 142 -12.51 -0.14 -8.77
N ILE A 143 -12.98 0.00 -7.54
CA ILE A 143 -12.82 -1.01 -6.50
C ILE A 143 -14.12 -1.74 -6.12
N LYS A 144 -15.21 -1.56 -6.86
CA LYS A 144 -16.46 -2.29 -6.61
C LYS A 144 -16.23 -3.80 -6.66
N GLY A 145 -16.78 -4.53 -5.69
CA GLY A 145 -16.70 -5.99 -5.58
C GLY A 145 -16.06 -6.47 -4.28
N SER A 146 -15.71 -7.77 -4.23
CA SER A 146 -15.14 -8.42 -3.05
C SER A 146 -13.64 -8.66 -3.20
N TYR A 147 -12.92 -8.51 -2.09
CA TYR A 147 -11.49 -8.68 -1.96
C TYR A 147 -11.19 -9.63 -0.80
N ALA A 148 -10.23 -10.52 -1.00
CA ALA A 148 -9.57 -11.22 0.07
C ALA A 148 -8.62 -10.22 0.75
N ILE A 149 -8.80 -9.97 2.04
CA ILE A 149 -7.97 -9.06 2.83
C ILE A 149 -7.08 -9.87 3.76
N SER A 150 -5.81 -9.49 3.86
CA SER A 150 -4.89 -9.90 4.92
C SER A 150 -4.32 -8.66 5.59
N THR A 151 -4.42 -8.57 6.92
CA THR A 151 -3.84 -7.48 7.72
C THR A 151 -2.89 -8.05 8.76
N THR A 152 -1.75 -7.39 8.96
CA THR A 152 -0.76 -7.77 9.97
C THR A 152 -0.12 -6.55 10.62
N GLY A 153 0.47 -6.76 11.79
CA GLY A 153 1.25 -5.76 12.51
C GLY A 153 1.03 -5.88 14.01
N SER A 154 1.01 -4.76 14.71
CA SER A 154 0.90 -4.71 16.16
C SER A 154 -0.02 -3.60 16.66
N ILE A 155 -0.73 -3.89 17.74
CA ILE A 155 -1.33 -2.88 18.62
C ILE A 155 -0.32 -2.65 19.75
N VAL A 156 0.18 -1.43 19.87
CA VAL A 156 1.17 -1.05 20.89
C VAL A 156 0.53 -0.32 22.08
N SER A 157 -0.67 0.23 21.90
CA SER A 157 -1.46 0.87 22.96
C SER A 157 -2.94 0.97 22.54
N ALA A 158 -3.81 1.47 23.44
CA ALA A 158 -5.23 1.74 23.15
C ALA A 158 -6.03 0.54 22.59
N GLY A 159 -5.77 -0.66 23.11
CA GLY A 159 -6.47 -1.90 22.74
C GLY A 159 -5.78 -3.14 23.32
N PRO A 160 -6.17 -4.35 22.91
CA PRO A 160 -5.44 -5.57 23.22
C PRO A 160 -4.02 -5.49 22.62
N VAL A 161 -3.05 -5.14 23.47
CA VAL A 161 -1.65 -4.97 23.06
C VAL A 161 -1.07 -6.30 22.60
N GLY A 162 -0.36 -6.28 21.48
CA GLY A 162 0.33 -7.44 20.93
C GLY A 162 0.20 -7.55 19.41
N ALA A 163 0.62 -8.70 18.90
CA ALA A 163 0.59 -8.99 17.48
C ALA A 163 -0.85 -9.14 16.95
N VAL A 164 -1.06 -8.70 15.72
CA VAL A 164 -2.32 -8.83 15.00
C VAL A 164 -2.08 -9.58 13.70
N ALA A 165 -2.95 -10.55 13.44
CA ALA A 165 -3.13 -11.18 12.14
C ALA A 165 -4.63 -11.25 11.84
N ASP A 166 -5.06 -10.81 10.67
CA ASP A 166 -6.46 -10.80 10.26
C ASP A 166 -6.57 -11.27 8.81
N VAL A 167 -7.54 -12.14 8.52
CA VAL A 167 -7.81 -12.61 7.16
C VAL A 167 -9.31 -12.75 6.92
N GLY A 168 -9.78 -12.39 5.73
CA GLY A 168 -11.15 -12.68 5.30
C GLY A 168 -11.56 -11.86 4.10
N LYS A 169 -12.81 -11.37 4.10
CA LYS A 169 -13.42 -10.70 2.95
C LYS A 169 -13.78 -9.25 3.27
N LEU A 170 -13.41 -8.35 2.37
CA LEU A 170 -13.81 -6.96 2.32
C LEU A 170 -14.63 -6.74 1.04
N THR A 171 -15.77 -6.06 1.11
CA THR A 171 -16.65 -5.79 -0.03
C THR A 171 -16.93 -4.29 -0.13
N PHE A 172 -16.84 -3.77 -1.35
CA PHE A 172 -17.18 -2.39 -1.71
C PHE A 172 -18.37 -2.41 -2.69
N ASP A 173 -19.38 -1.58 -2.43
CA ASP A 173 -20.63 -1.58 -3.21
C ASP A 173 -20.54 -0.76 -4.53
N GLY A 174 -19.54 0.11 -4.67
CA GLY A 174 -19.41 1.05 -5.79
C GLY A 174 -20.08 2.42 -5.54
N ASN A 175 -20.70 2.60 -4.39
CA ASN A 175 -21.54 3.73 -4.02
C ASN A 175 -21.12 4.37 -2.67
N GLY A 176 -19.98 3.94 -2.10
CA GLY A 176 -19.41 4.48 -0.87
C GLY A 176 -19.70 3.64 0.38
N GLY A 177 -20.43 2.53 0.26
CA GLY A 177 -20.66 1.55 1.32
C GLY A 177 -19.64 0.41 1.31
N ALA A 178 -19.12 0.08 2.49
CA ALA A 178 -18.15 -1.01 2.66
C ALA A 178 -18.61 -1.99 3.74
N SER A 179 -18.23 -3.26 3.61
CA SER A 179 -18.45 -4.26 4.66
C SER A 179 -17.31 -5.26 4.73
N GLN A 180 -17.06 -5.77 5.92
CA GLN A 180 -16.01 -6.76 6.19
C GLN A 180 -16.59 -7.97 6.91
N THR A 181 -16.02 -9.15 6.66
CA THR A 181 -16.14 -10.32 7.55
C THR A 181 -14.80 -11.05 7.59
N THR A 182 -14.18 -11.14 8.76
CA THR A 182 -12.85 -11.75 8.92
C THR A 182 -12.70 -12.62 10.16
N THR A 183 -11.63 -13.40 10.19
CA THR A 183 -11.11 -14.03 11.41
C THR A 183 -9.85 -13.28 11.82
N VAL A 184 -9.84 -12.76 13.05
CA VAL A 184 -8.72 -12.00 13.60
C VAL A 184 -8.10 -12.74 14.79
N SER A 185 -6.77 -12.75 14.84
CA SER A 185 -5.97 -13.10 16.00
C SER A 185 -5.46 -11.83 16.65
N LEU A 186 -5.81 -11.61 17.93
CA LEU A 186 -5.31 -10.52 18.76
C LEU A 186 -4.45 -11.11 19.87
N ASN A 187 -3.13 -11.01 19.72
CA ASN A 187 -2.15 -11.58 20.63
C ASN A 187 -2.43 -13.07 20.96
N GLY A 188 -2.79 -13.85 19.95
CA GLY A 188 -3.13 -15.28 20.07
C GLY A 188 -4.61 -15.57 20.35
N THR A 189 -5.41 -14.59 20.76
CA THR A 189 -6.87 -14.77 20.95
C THR A 189 -7.60 -14.69 19.62
N ILE A 190 -8.28 -15.77 19.24
CA ILE A 190 -9.00 -15.87 17.96
C ILE A 190 -10.43 -15.36 18.10
N ILE A 191 -10.82 -14.44 17.22
CA ILE A 191 -12.19 -13.95 17.06
C ILE A 191 -12.63 -14.32 15.63
N PRO A 192 -13.42 -15.39 15.47
CA PRO A 192 -13.92 -15.82 14.17
C PRO A 192 -15.10 -14.97 13.70
N SER A 193 -15.32 -14.95 12.39
CA SER A 193 -16.54 -14.37 11.76
C SER A 193 -16.89 -12.96 12.23
N ARG A 194 -15.87 -12.12 12.48
CA ARG A 194 -16.06 -10.73 12.89
C ARG A 194 -16.56 -9.91 11.70
N SER A 195 -17.86 -9.63 11.67
CA SER A 195 -18.50 -8.79 10.65
C SER A 195 -18.61 -7.33 11.10
N SER A 196 -18.35 -6.40 10.19
CA SER A 196 -18.58 -4.97 10.44
C SER A 196 -20.07 -4.67 10.65
N LEU A 197 -20.38 -3.79 11.60
CA LEU A 197 -21.74 -3.31 11.86
C LEU A 197 -22.17 -2.21 10.86
N ALA A 198 -21.20 -1.43 10.39
CA ALA A 198 -21.35 -0.42 9.35
C ALA A 198 -20.01 -0.21 8.66
N GLY A 199 -20.02 0.35 7.46
CA GLY A 199 -18.79 0.75 6.79
C GLY A 199 -19.03 1.73 5.66
N SER A 200 -18.07 2.62 5.46
CA SER A 200 -18.05 3.58 4.36
C SER A 200 -16.65 3.73 3.80
N TYR A 201 -16.57 4.20 2.56
CA TYR A 201 -15.29 4.48 1.92
C TYR A 201 -15.38 5.63 0.91
N THR A 202 -14.23 6.27 0.68
CA THR A 202 -14.05 7.29 -0.35
C THR A 202 -12.92 6.86 -1.29
N VAL A 203 -12.96 7.32 -2.54
CA VAL A 203 -11.89 7.13 -3.52
C VAL A 203 -11.61 8.47 -4.18
N ASN A 204 -10.33 8.86 -4.16
CA ASN A 204 -9.83 10.03 -4.85
C ASN A 204 -9.37 9.66 -6.26
N PRO A 205 -9.39 10.61 -7.22
CA PRO A 205 -8.94 10.37 -8.59
C PRO A 205 -7.49 9.89 -8.71
N ASP A 206 -6.62 10.27 -7.76
CA ASP A 206 -5.22 9.86 -7.68
C ASP A 206 -5.02 8.42 -7.14
N CYS A 207 -6.11 7.67 -6.99
CA CYS A 207 -6.11 6.30 -6.49
C CYS A 207 -5.78 6.15 -5.00
N THR A 208 -5.81 7.23 -4.23
CA THR A 208 -5.87 7.16 -2.77
C THR A 208 -7.31 7.07 -2.27
N GLY A 209 -7.51 6.69 -1.01
CA GLY A 209 -8.82 6.72 -0.39
C GLY A 209 -8.81 6.40 1.10
N GLU A 210 -9.98 6.49 1.71
CA GLU A 210 -10.19 6.18 3.12
C GLU A 210 -11.28 5.12 3.28
N LEU A 211 -11.08 4.22 4.24
CA LEU A 211 -12.02 3.18 4.65
C LEU A 211 -12.33 3.38 6.13
N SER A 212 -13.62 3.46 6.47
CA SER A 212 -14.10 3.51 7.85
C SER A 212 -15.02 2.33 8.11
N LEU A 213 -14.72 1.54 9.13
CA LEU A 213 -15.53 0.40 9.56
C LEU A 213 -15.93 0.57 11.03
N THR A 214 -17.15 0.20 11.37
CA THR A 214 -17.59 0.03 12.75
C THR A 214 -17.53 -1.45 13.09
N LEU A 215 -16.69 -1.84 14.05
CA LEU A 215 -16.42 -3.23 14.40
C LEU A 215 -17.00 -3.58 15.77
N PRO A 216 -17.58 -4.78 15.94
CA PRO A 216 -18.04 -5.24 17.24
C PRO A 216 -16.86 -5.63 18.13
N THR A 217 -16.93 -5.29 19.42
CA THR A 217 -16.03 -5.77 20.47
C THR A 217 -16.82 -6.12 21.72
N ALA A 218 -16.17 -6.80 22.68
CA ALA A 218 -16.79 -7.10 23.98
C ALA A 218 -17.23 -5.84 24.75
N ASN A 219 -16.58 -4.69 24.51
CA ASN A 219 -16.86 -3.42 25.19
C ASN A 219 -17.71 -2.48 24.34
N GLY A 220 -18.36 -2.99 23.30
CA GLY A 220 -19.18 -2.23 22.36
C GLY A 220 -18.49 -1.93 21.02
N PRO A 221 -19.19 -1.26 20.11
CA PRO A 221 -18.66 -0.93 18.79
C PRO A 221 -17.47 0.03 18.84
N ILE A 222 -16.44 -0.23 18.02
CA ILE A 222 -15.30 0.69 17.84
C ILE A 222 -15.14 1.10 16.38
N PRO A 223 -14.68 2.32 16.09
CA PRO A 223 -14.26 2.69 14.75
C PRO A 223 -12.91 2.05 14.40
N SER A 224 -12.75 1.67 13.14
CA SER A 224 -11.50 1.24 12.53
C SER A 224 -11.34 1.96 11.20
N THR A 225 -10.48 2.97 11.19
CA THR A 225 -10.19 3.79 10.02
C THR A 225 -8.88 3.36 9.39
N SER A 226 -8.85 3.31 8.07
CA SER A 226 -7.65 3.00 7.28
C SER A 226 -7.56 3.92 6.08
N ARG A 227 -6.34 4.19 5.63
CA ARG A 227 -6.08 4.75 4.30
C ARG A 227 -5.64 3.65 3.37
N PHE A 228 -5.87 3.85 2.08
CA PHE A 228 -5.44 2.92 1.06
C PHE A 228 -4.93 3.60 -0.20
N VAL A 229 -4.11 2.85 -0.95
CA VAL A 229 -3.76 3.13 -2.34
C VAL A 229 -4.26 1.97 -3.20
N ILE A 230 -4.95 2.29 -4.29
CA ILE A 230 -5.42 1.35 -5.30
C ILE A 230 -4.26 1.07 -6.25
N VAL A 231 -3.91 -0.20 -6.43
CA VAL A 231 -2.83 -0.64 -7.33
C VAL A 231 -3.29 -1.78 -8.23
N ALA A 232 -2.46 -2.14 -9.20
CA ALA A 232 -2.74 -3.18 -10.19
C ALA A 232 -4.10 -2.99 -10.88
N SER A 233 -4.37 -1.74 -11.30
CA SER A 233 -5.61 -1.33 -11.98
C SER A 233 -6.88 -1.68 -11.19
N GLY A 234 -6.83 -1.55 -9.87
CA GLY A 234 -7.96 -1.89 -9.00
C GLY A 234 -8.02 -3.35 -8.58
N ASN A 235 -7.04 -4.19 -8.91
CA ASN A 235 -7.04 -5.59 -8.46
C ASN A 235 -6.42 -5.76 -7.07
N GLN A 236 -5.68 -4.77 -6.58
CA GLN A 236 -5.11 -4.80 -5.24
C GLN A 236 -5.26 -3.45 -4.53
N LEU A 237 -5.38 -3.49 -3.20
CA LEU A 237 -5.35 -2.33 -2.33
C LEU A 237 -4.24 -2.51 -1.29
N LEU A 238 -3.42 -1.49 -1.12
CA LEU A 238 -2.45 -1.41 -0.01
C LEU A 238 -3.06 -0.54 1.07
N LEU A 239 -3.08 -0.98 2.31
CA LEU A 239 -3.77 -0.30 3.41
C LEU A 239 -2.83 -0.03 4.59
N VAL A 240 -3.09 1.07 5.29
CA VAL A 240 -2.56 1.36 6.62
C VAL A 240 -3.69 1.77 7.55
N ASN A 241 -3.73 1.20 8.75
CA ASN A 241 -4.69 1.64 9.77
C ASN A 241 -4.25 2.97 10.37
N THR A 242 -5.20 3.88 10.59
CA THR A 242 -4.94 5.25 11.08
C THR A 242 -5.33 5.45 12.55
N GLY A 243 -5.81 4.40 13.23
CA GLY A 243 -6.18 4.49 14.63
C GLY A 243 -4.96 4.61 15.54
N VAL A 244 -5.10 5.36 16.64
CA VAL A 244 -4.05 5.55 17.64
C VAL A 244 -3.64 4.20 18.25
N GLY A 245 -2.35 4.03 18.50
CA GLY A 245 -1.79 2.83 19.11
C GLY A 245 -1.65 1.64 18.16
N ARG A 246 -1.83 1.85 16.85
CA ARG A 246 -1.84 0.78 15.85
C ARG A 246 -0.75 0.99 14.81
N VAL A 247 0.01 -0.07 14.54
CA VAL A 247 0.91 -0.18 13.40
C VAL A 247 0.45 -1.38 12.61
N LEU A 248 -0.56 -1.19 11.77
CA LEU A 248 -1.22 -2.26 11.02
C LEU A 248 -1.23 -1.92 9.53
N THR A 249 -0.86 -2.91 8.73
CA THR A 249 -0.81 -2.81 7.27
C THR A 249 -1.62 -3.94 6.65
N GLY A 250 -2.31 -3.66 5.55
CA GLY A 250 -3.21 -4.61 4.91
C GLY A 250 -2.99 -4.70 3.41
N LEU A 251 -3.16 -5.90 2.86
CA LEU A 251 -3.21 -6.14 1.41
C LEU A 251 -4.57 -6.75 1.08
N ALA A 252 -5.38 -6.05 0.29
CA ALA A 252 -6.61 -6.58 -0.28
C ALA A 252 -6.35 -7.01 -1.72
N THR A 253 -6.73 -8.22 -2.11
CA THR A 253 -6.65 -8.71 -3.50
C THR A 253 -8.03 -9.11 -4.00
N ARG A 254 -8.42 -8.65 -5.19
CA ARG A 254 -9.74 -8.87 -5.76
C ARG A 254 -10.05 -10.38 -5.87
N GLN A 255 -11.23 -10.78 -5.43
CA GLN A 255 -11.72 -12.15 -5.60
C GLN A 255 -12.38 -12.25 -6.97
N HIS A 256 -11.74 -12.93 -7.92
CA HIS A 256 -12.40 -13.31 -9.16
C HIS A 256 -13.32 -14.51 -8.89
N LEU A 257 -14.62 -14.30 -9.01
CA LEU A 257 -15.55 -15.40 -9.20
C LEU A 257 -15.52 -15.73 -10.70
N ARG A 258 -15.01 -16.91 -11.07
CA ARG A 258 -15.37 -17.49 -12.37
C ARG A 258 -16.86 -17.83 -12.27
N MET A 259 -17.67 -17.11 -13.04
CA MET A 259 -19.02 -17.59 -13.37
C MET A 259 -18.82 -18.76 -14.34
N TRP A 260 -19.22 -19.96 -13.91
CA TRP A 260 -19.25 -21.16 -14.74
C TRP A 260 -20.55 -21.19 -15.53
#